data_AF-A0A4R6M2M3-F1
#
_entry.id   AF-A0A4R6M2M3-F1
#
_cell.length_a   1.000
_cell.length_b   1.000
_cell.length_c   1.000
_cell.angle_alpha   90.00
_cell.angle_beta   90.00
_cell.angle_gamma   90.00
#
_symmetry.space_group_name_H-M   'P 1'
#
loop_
_entity.id
_entity.type
_entity.pdbx_description
1 polymer ?
#
loop_
_entity_poly.entity_id
_entity_poly.type
_entity_poly.pdbx_seq_one_letter_code
_entity_poly.pdbx_strand_id
1 'polypeptide(L)'
;MGKGPEKNTKNKALHTKLLNRKKAKLREEKEAQAKRLKALATKINEKTNGEDLDLSINNSKQDTMEEFGRIIVSETAMKSENPQDVVHSNISVINLMREEGVDDELIHEDAITSYYLDYYYSQYAEGNFAQFVHNSGWNKELNELIEEGLALIGAEKHLELFLEQSKKVRITSNIKLDKFLKGKLEGANPVRDALNNDKFFELEENLAELNANFLKNHPDFEVLSVDEMFAALEEFVGHEIKRA
;
A
#
# COMPACT_ATOMS: atom_id res chain seq x y z
N MET A 1 38.95 0.59 6.79
CA MET A 1 38.62 0.20 5.40
C MET A 1 37.12 0.36 5.19
N GLY A 2 36.70 1.49 4.61
CA GLY A 2 35.29 1.87 4.48
C GLY A 2 34.63 1.27 3.22
N LYS A 3 33.50 0.59 3.40
CA LYS A 3 32.56 0.18 2.33
C LYS A 3 31.10 0.38 2.78
N GLY A 4 30.79 1.51 3.40
CA GLY A 4 29.48 1.77 4.05
C GLY A 4 28.44 2.48 3.16
N PRO A 5 28.74 3.63 2.52
CA PRO A 5 27.69 4.43 1.88
C PRO A 5 27.41 4.07 0.40
N GLU A 6 28.44 3.75 -0.38
CA GLU A 6 28.33 3.53 -1.83
C GLU A 6 27.66 2.20 -2.22
N LYS A 7 27.65 1.20 -1.34
CA LYS A 7 26.99 -0.07 -1.61
C LYS A 7 25.48 0.02 -1.37
N ASN A 8 25.05 0.81 -0.39
CA ASN A 8 23.64 0.94 -0.03
C ASN A 8 22.84 1.71 -1.10
N THR A 9 23.43 2.79 -1.61
CA THR A 9 22.90 3.58 -2.74
C THR A 9 22.82 2.77 -4.05
N LYS A 10 23.83 1.94 -4.34
CA LYS A 10 23.83 1.05 -5.51
C LYS A 10 22.79 -0.06 -5.40
N ASN A 11 22.56 -0.60 -4.21
CA ASN A 11 21.54 -1.63 -3.97
C ASN A 11 20.12 -1.06 -4.07
N LYS A 12 19.87 0.14 -3.51
CA LYS A 12 18.59 0.87 -3.65
C LYS A 12 18.29 1.16 -5.13
N ALA A 13 19.25 1.72 -5.86
CA ALA A 13 19.10 2.00 -7.29
C ALA A 13 18.90 0.73 -8.14
N LEU A 14 19.56 -0.38 -7.80
CA LEU A 14 19.39 -1.66 -8.49
C LEU A 14 18.00 -2.25 -8.24
N HIS A 15 17.49 -2.13 -7.02
CA HIS A 15 16.17 -2.62 -6.63
C HIS A 15 15.05 -1.82 -7.30
N THR A 16 15.11 -0.48 -7.27
CA THR A 16 14.17 0.40 -7.98
C THR A 16 14.16 0.10 -9.49
N LYS A 17 15.34 -0.13 -10.09
CA LYS A 17 15.44 -0.49 -11.51
C LYS A 17 14.85 -1.87 -11.82
N LEU A 18 14.96 -2.82 -10.89
CA LEU A 18 14.39 -4.15 -11.02
C LEU A 18 12.86 -4.12 -10.91
N LEU A 19 12.33 -3.34 -9.96
CA LEU A 19 10.88 -3.09 -9.79
C LEU A 19 10.29 -2.44 -11.04
N ASN A 20 10.88 -1.34 -11.52
CA ASN A 20 10.40 -0.65 -12.72
C ASN A 20 10.42 -1.55 -13.96
N ARG A 21 11.43 -2.43 -14.07
CA ARG A 21 11.48 -3.44 -15.14
C ARG A 21 10.40 -4.52 -15.00
N LYS A 22 10.09 -4.98 -13.79
CA LYS A 22 9.01 -5.93 -13.55
C LYS A 22 7.65 -5.30 -13.87
N LYS A 23 7.41 -4.06 -13.42
CA LYS A 23 6.18 -3.29 -13.72
C LYS A 23 6.01 -3.06 -15.23
N ALA A 24 7.07 -2.64 -15.93
CA ALA A 24 7.05 -2.49 -17.38
C ALA A 24 6.75 -3.81 -18.10
N LYS A 25 7.39 -4.91 -17.67
CA LYS A 25 7.16 -6.23 -18.26
C LYS A 25 5.72 -6.73 -18.05
N LEU A 26 5.17 -6.53 -16.86
CA LEU A 26 3.78 -6.90 -16.55
C LEU A 26 2.79 -6.10 -17.40
N ARG A 27 3.06 -4.80 -17.62
CA ARG A 27 2.27 -3.94 -18.51
C ARG A 27 2.36 -4.40 -19.97
N GLU A 28 3.55 -4.70 -20.47
CA GLU A 28 3.75 -5.22 -21.83
C GLU A 28 3.02 -6.57 -22.03
N GLU A 29 3.04 -7.45 -21.03
CA GLU A 29 2.33 -8.74 -21.05
C GLU A 29 0.80 -8.55 -21.08
N LYS A 30 0.25 -7.63 -20.26
CA LYS A 30 -1.18 -7.25 -20.30
C LYS A 30 -1.58 -6.67 -21.65
N GLU A 31 -0.79 -5.76 -22.23
CA GLU A 31 -1.05 -5.19 -23.56
C GLU A 31 -0.98 -6.26 -24.68
N ALA A 32 -0.03 -7.19 -24.60
CA ALA A 32 0.09 -8.29 -25.54
C ALA A 32 -1.10 -9.27 -25.44
N GLN A 33 -1.58 -9.55 -24.22
CA GLN A 33 -2.75 -10.38 -23.99
C GLN A 33 -4.02 -9.74 -24.54
N ALA A 34 -4.21 -8.43 -24.32
CA ALA A 34 -5.33 -7.67 -24.90
C ALA A 34 -5.32 -7.70 -26.44
N LYS A 35 -4.14 -7.52 -27.06
CA LYS A 35 -3.98 -7.64 -28.53
C LYS A 35 -4.34 -9.04 -29.05
N ARG A 36 -3.95 -10.10 -28.32
CA ARG A 36 -4.29 -11.50 -28.68
C ARG A 36 -5.79 -11.77 -28.58
N LEU A 37 -6.44 -11.30 -27.51
CA LEU A 37 -7.89 -11.41 -27.32
C LEU A 37 -8.65 -10.70 -28.44
N LYS A 38 -8.23 -9.48 -28.81
CA LYS A 38 -8.81 -8.72 -29.91
C LYS A 38 -8.68 -9.47 -31.25
N ALA A 39 -7.49 -10.01 -31.54
CA ALA A 39 -7.27 -10.78 -32.76
C ALA A 39 -8.08 -12.10 -32.80
N LEU A 40 -8.31 -12.74 -31.65
CA LEU A 40 -9.15 -13.92 -31.54
C LEU A 40 -10.62 -13.57 -31.81
N ALA A 41 -11.11 -12.47 -31.24
CA ALA A 41 -12.47 -11.98 -31.47
C ALA A 41 -12.73 -11.66 -32.95
N THR A 42 -11.77 -11.00 -33.62
CA THR A 42 -11.85 -10.73 -35.07
C THR A 42 -11.94 -12.04 -35.89
N LYS A 43 -11.13 -13.05 -35.57
CA LYS A 43 -11.17 -14.36 -36.24
C LYS A 43 -12.45 -15.15 -35.98
N ILE A 44 -13.06 -14.97 -34.81
CA ILE A 44 -14.36 -15.58 -34.49
C ILE A 44 -15.44 -14.91 -35.34
N ASN A 45 -15.42 -13.58 -35.46
CA ASN A 45 -16.39 -12.83 -36.27
C ASN A 45 -16.26 -13.11 -37.79
N GLU A 46 -15.04 -13.30 -38.29
CA GLU A 46 -14.80 -13.69 -39.69
C GLU A 46 -15.31 -15.11 -40.01
N LYS A 47 -15.45 -15.99 -39.01
CA LYS A 47 -15.97 -17.35 -39.16
C LYS A 47 -17.50 -17.44 -39.08
N THR A 48 -18.19 -16.42 -38.61
CA THR A 48 -19.65 -16.42 -38.36
C THR A 48 -20.47 -15.63 -39.38
N ASN A 49 -19.95 -15.38 -40.59
CA ASN A 49 -20.74 -14.81 -41.70
C ASN A 49 -21.79 -15.80 -42.22
N GLY A 50 -22.87 -15.96 -41.46
CA GLY A 50 -24.04 -16.73 -41.82
C GLY A 50 -24.97 -16.93 -40.63
N GLU A 51 -25.40 -15.85 -39.98
CA GLU A 51 -26.75 -15.65 -39.39
C GLU A 51 -26.76 -14.32 -38.64
N ASP A 52 -27.75 -13.48 -38.97
CA ASP A 52 -28.03 -12.21 -38.31
C ASP A 52 -28.24 -12.42 -36.81
N LEU A 53 -27.23 -12.08 -36.01
CA LEU A 53 -27.46 -11.59 -34.66
C LEU A 53 -27.06 -10.12 -34.63
N ASP A 54 -28.07 -9.26 -34.58
CA ASP A 54 -27.95 -7.90 -34.08
C ASP A 54 -27.48 -7.95 -32.62
N LEU A 55 -26.17 -8.13 -32.46
CA LEU A 55 -25.47 -7.70 -31.27
C LEU A 55 -25.00 -6.30 -31.60
N SER A 56 -25.82 -5.32 -31.24
CA SER A 56 -25.33 -3.99 -30.91
C SER A 56 -24.20 -4.17 -29.91
N ILE A 57 -22.97 -4.29 -30.42
CA ILE A 57 -21.76 -4.21 -29.63
C ILE A 57 -21.76 -2.76 -29.17
N ASN A 58 -22.34 -2.56 -28.00
CA ASN A 58 -21.95 -1.47 -27.14
C ASN A 58 -20.43 -1.56 -27.10
N ASN A 59 -19.77 -0.65 -27.82
CA ASN A 59 -18.45 -0.17 -27.44
C ASN A 59 -18.61 0.49 -26.07
N SER A 60 -18.95 -0.27 -25.03
CA SER A 60 -18.39 0.03 -23.74
C SER A 60 -16.91 -0.20 -23.96
N LYS A 61 -16.18 0.92 -24.08
CA LYS A 61 -14.86 1.00 -23.46
C LYS A 61 -14.90 0.06 -22.27
N GLN A 62 -14.02 -0.92 -22.25
CA GLN A 62 -13.73 -1.57 -21.00
C GLN A 62 -13.19 -0.41 -20.16
N ASP A 63 -14.07 0.22 -19.39
CA ASP A 63 -13.77 1.26 -18.41
C ASP A 63 -12.98 0.53 -17.32
N THR A 64 -11.75 0.18 -17.64
CA THR A 64 -10.74 -0.04 -16.63
C THR A 64 -10.52 1.34 -16.06
N MET A 65 -11.19 1.61 -14.95
CA MET A 65 -10.95 2.81 -14.16
C MET A 65 -9.44 2.97 -14.04
N GLU A 66 -8.92 4.09 -14.54
CA GLU A 66 -7.50 4.39 -14.44
C GLU A 66 -7.16 4.58 -12.95
N GLU A 67 -5.90 4.35 -12.56
CA GLU A 67 -5.45 4.66 -11.20
C GLU A 67 -5.71 6.14 -10.89
N PHE A 68 -6.17 6.45 -9.67
CA PHE A 68 -6.44 7.83 -9.24
C PHE A 68 -5.21 8.73 -9.37
N GLY A 69 -4.01 8.16 -9.18
CA GLY A 69 -2.73 8.78 -9.52
C GLY A 69 -2.35 10.01 -8.69
N ARG A 70 -3.09 10.34 -7.63
CA ARG A 70 -2.87 11.52 -6.79
C ARG A 70 -2.76 11.13 -5.32
N ILE A 71 -1.88 11.80 -4.59
CA ILE A 71 -1.77 11.71 -3.13
C ILE A 71 -2.32 13.01 -2.55
N ILE A 72 -3.49 12.95 -1.93
CA ILE A 72 -4.21 14.14 -1.47
C ILE A 72 -4.12 14.29 0.05
N VAL A 73 -3.77 15.50 0.49
CA VAL A 73 -3.82 15.92 1.90
C VAL A 73 -4.57 17.25 2.00
N SER A 74 -5.33 17.43 3.08
CA SER A 74 -6.09 18.66 3.30
C SER A 74 -5.18 19.84 3.63
N GLU A 75 -5.59 21.05 3.25
CA GLU A 75 -4.91 22.27 3.66
C GLU A 75 -4.76 22.39 5.18
N THR A 76 -5.78 21.96 5.95
CA THR A 76 -5.76 22.01 7.42
C THR A 76 -4.65 21.13 7.97
N ALA A 77 -4.53 19.90 7.48
CA ALA A 77 -3.47 18.99 7.87
C ALA A 77 -2.08 19.53 7.50
N MET A 78 -1.95 20.17 6.33
CA MET A 78 -0.70 20.79 5.90
C MET A 78 -0.27 21.99 6.74
N LYS A 79 -1.22 22.71 7.34
CA LYS A 79 -0.96 23.83 8.26
C LYS A 79 -0.68 23.37 9.70
N SER A 80 -0.90 22.08 10.01
CA SER A 80 -0.65 21.54 11.34
C SER A 80 0.85 21.38 11.62
N GLU A 81 1.23 21.62 12.88
CA GLU A 81 2.58 21.34 13.37
C GLU A 81 2.79 19.86 13.67
N ASN A 82 1.72 19.06 13.75
CA ASN A 82 1.80 17.63 14.01
C ASN A 82 1.95 16.84 12.69
N PRO A 83 3.08 16.14 12.45
CA PRO A 83 3.28 15.35 11.24
C PRO A 83 2.20 14.28 11.04
N GLN A 84 1.65 13.75 12.12
CA GLN A 84 0.62 12.72 12.07
C GLN A 84 -0.66 13.20 11.36
N ASP A 85 -0.97 14.49 11.41
CA ASP A 85 -2.20 15.02 10.78
C ASP A 85 -2.15 14.92 9.25
N VAL A 86 -0.94 15.02 8.66
CA VAL A 86 -0.72 14.81 7.22
C VAL A 86 -0.98 13.36 6.83
N VAL A 87 -0.45 12.43 7.64
CA VAL A 87 -0.64 10.99 7.44
C VAL A 87 -2.12 10.61 7.60
N HIS A 88 -2.78 11.09 8.67
CA HIS A 88 -4.21 10.88 8.90
C HIS A 88 -5.09 11.47 7.80
N SER A 89 -4.70 12.60 7.22
CA SER A 89 -5.43 13.17 6.09
C SER A 89 -5.34 12.28 4.86
N ASN A 90 -4.17 11.74 4.53
CA ASN A 90 -4.01 10.76 3.45
C ASN A 90 -4.84 9.48 3.74
N ILE A 91 -4.81 8.99 4.98
CA ILE A 91 -5.62 7.85 5.42
C ILE A 91 -7.12 8.09 5.23
N SER A 92 -7.59 9.31 5.53
CA SER A 92 -8.99 9.67 5.40
C SER A 92 -9.44 9.63 3.93
N VAL A 93 -8.60 10.08 3.00
CA VAL A 93 -8.87 9.98 1.56
C VAL A 93 -8.96 8.51 1.13
N ILE A 94 -7.99 7.69 1.53
CA ILE A 94 -7.96 6.25 1.18
C ILE A 94 -9.20 5.53 1.74
N ASN A 95 -9.57 5.79 2.99
CA ASN A 95 -10.75 5.18 3.60
C ASN A 95 -12.01 5.60 2.86
N LEU A 96 -12.14 6.88 2.50
CA LEU A 96 -13.29 7.35 1.73
C LEU A 96 -13.36 6.66 0.35
N MET A 97 -12.23 6.55 -0.36
CA MET A 97 -12.18 5.80 -1.63
C MET A 97 -12.63 4.34 -1.46
N ARG A 98 -12.19 3.66 -0.39
CA ARG A 98 -12.60 2.28 -0.08
C ARG A 98 -14.09 2.18 0.28
N GLU A 99 -14.61 3.15 1.03
CA GLU A 99 -16.04 3.23 1.35
C GLU A 99 -16.89 3.39 0.09
N GLU A 100 -16.38 4.11 -0.91
CA GLU A 100 -16.99 4.23 -2.25
C GLU A 100 -16.71 3.04 -3.16
N GLY A 101 -16.05 1.99 -2.67
CA GLY A 101 -15.82 0.74 -3.40
C GLY A 101 -14.65 0.77 -4.37
N VAL A 102 -13.75 1.76 -4.26
CA VAL A 102 -12.50 1.79 -5.03
C VAL A 102 -11.57 0.69 -4.52
N ASP A 103 -11.05 -0.13 -5.44
CA ASP A 103 -10.05 -1.14 -5.16
C ASP A 103 -8.69 -0.50 -4.82
N ASP A 104 -7.94 -1.07 -3.87
CA ASP A 104 -6.60 -0.61 -3.50
C ASP A 104 -5.65 -0.54 -4.71
N GLU A 105 -5.83 -1.39 -5.72
CA GLU A 105 -5.05 -1.36 -6.98
C GLU A 105 -5.26 -0.08 -7.81
N LEU A 106 -6.35 0.66 -7.56
CA LEU A 106 -6.69 1.91 -8.24
C LEU A 106 -6.32 3.15 -7.41
N ILE A 107 -5.86 2.96 -6.18
CA ILE A 107 -5.37 4.02 -5.30
C ILE A 107 -3.86 4.13 -5.48
N HIS A 108 -3.33 5.35 -5.36
CA HIS A 108 -1.90 5.59 -5.51
C HIS A 108 -1.07 4.69 -4.57
N GLU A 109 -0.14 3.92 -5.12
CA GLU A 109 0.66 2.91 -4.38
C GLU A 109 1.42 3.49 -3.19
N ASP A 110 2.04 4.66 -3.36
CA ASP A 110 2.76 5.33 -2.26
C ASP A 110 1.83 5.93 -1.20
N ALA A 111 0.58 6.28 -1.54
CA ALA A 111 -0.43 6.67 -0.56
C ALA A 111 -0.83 5.46 0.30
N ILE A 112 -1.04 4.30 -0.34
CA ILE A 112 -1.30 3.02 0.34
C ILE A 112 -0.10 2.59 1.19
N THR A 113 1.12 2.81 0.71
CA THR A 113 2.35 2.53 1.48
C THR A 113 2.39 3.36 2.77
N SER A 114 2.10 4.66 2.68
CA SER A 114 1.99 5.54 3.84
C SER A 114 0.91 5.09 4.83
N TYR A 115 -0.26 4.68 4.32
CA TYR A 115 -1.36 4.12 5.13
C TYR A 115 -0.91 2.90 5.94
N TYR A 116 -0.26 1.93 5.30
CA TYR A 116 0.13 0.70 6.00
C TYR A 116 1.32 0.90 6.94
N LEU A 117 2.21 1.87 6.67
CA LEU A 117 3.24 2.28 7.63
C LEU A 117 2.62 2.87 8.92
N ASP A 118 1.55 3.64 8.78
CA ASP A 118 0.79 4.12 9.94
C ASP A 118 0.08 2.98 10.69
N TYR A 119 -0.55 2.06 9.96
CA TYR A 119 -1.13 0.85 10.55
C TYR A 119 -0.08 0.08 11.35
N TYR A 120 1.11 -0.16 10.78
CA TYR A 120 2.23 -0.80 11.45
C TYR A 120 2.64 -0.09 12.75
N TYR A 121 2.81 1.23 12.69
CA TYR A 121 3.11 2.05 13.86
C TYR A 121 2.03 1.94 14.94
N SER A 122 0.76 2.09 14.56
CA SER A 122 -0.40 2.03 15.45
C SER A 122 -0.50 0.68 16.15
N GLN A 123 -0.31 -0.43 15.42
CA GLN A 123 -0.29 -1.77 16.01
C GLN A 123 0.84 -1.92 17.04
N TYR A 124 2.03 -1.37 16.77
CA TYR A 124 3.12 -1.35 17.73
C TYR A 124 2.79 -0.52 18.97
N ALA A 125 2.22 0.67 18.79
CA ALA A 125 1.85 1.56 19.89
C ALA A 125 0.79 0.95 20.81
N GLU A 126 -0.20 0.26 20.24
CA GLU A 126 -1.31 -0.32 20.98
C GLU A 126 -0.97 -1.64 21.69
N GLY A 127 -0.19 -2.52 21.03
CA GLY A 127 0.04 -3.88 21.54
C GLY A 127 1.39 -4.50 21.15
N ASN A 128 2.35 -3.67 20.74
CA ASN A 128 3.71 -4.05 20.34
C ASN A 128 3.70 -4.99 19.12
N PHE A 129 4.85 -5.58 18.77
CA PHE A 129 4.99 -6.36 17.54
C PHE A 129 4.02 -7.53 17.46
N ALA A 130 3.70 -8.20 18.57
CA ALA A 130 2.76 -9.31 18.57
C ALA A 130 1.35 -8.90 18.10
N GLN A 131 0.91 -7.68 18.43
CA GLN A 131 -0.36 -7.13 17.94
C GLN A 131 -0.35 -6.99 16.43
N PHE A 132 0.72 -6.44 15.86
CA PHE A 132 0.91 -6.35 14.41
C PHE A 132 0.86 -7.74 13.77
N VAL A 133 1.64 -8.70 14.29
CA VAL A 133 1.66 -10.08 13.76
C VAL A 133 0.27 -10.71 13.77
N HIS A 134 -0.46 -10.55 14.87
CA HIS A 134 -1.79 -11.12 15.05
C HIS A 134 -2.81 -10.48 14.12
N ASN A 135 -2.94 -9.15 14.14
CA ASN A 135 -3.98 -8.44 13.41
C ASN A 135 -3.74 -8.43 11.89
N SER A 136 -2.48 -8.48 11.44
CA SER A 136 -2.16 -8.68 10.03
C SER A 136 -2.37 -10.11 9.54
N GLY A 137 -2.59 -11.07 10.44
CA GLY A 137 -2.55 -12.50 10.10
C GLY A 137 -1.17 -12.95 9.62
N TRP A 138 -0.11 -12.19 9.91
CA TRP A 138 1.22 -12.35 9.35
C TRP A 138 1.22 -12.43 7.81
N ASN A 139 0.36 -11.62 7.18
CA ASN A 139 0.19 -11.58 5.73
C ASN A 139 1.52 -11.22 5.04
N LYS A 140 1.90 -12.04 4.05
CA LYS A 140 3.20 -11.92 3.37
C LYS A 140 3.32 -10.61 2.58
N GLU A 141 2.29 -10.24 1.83
CA GLU A 141 2.30 -9.05 0.96
C GLU A 141 2.36 -7.77 1.81
N LEU A 142 1.59 -7.70 2.90
CA LEU A 142 1.68 -6.60 3.85
C LEU A 142 3.08 -6.52 4.47
N ASN A 143 3.68 -7.65 4.86
CA ASN A 143 5.03 -7.64 5.44
C ASN A 143 6.09 -7.18 4.44
N GLU A 144 5.97 -7.56 3.17
CA GLU A 144 6.84 -7.08 2.08
C GLU A 144 6.65 -5.57 1.88
N LEU A 145 5.41 -5.08 1.91
CA LEU A 145 5.09 -3.65 1.83
C LEU A 145 5.67 -2.86 3.00
N ILE A 146 5.57 -3.34 4.24
CA ILE A 146 6.19 -2.69 5.40
C ILE A 146 7.72 -2.63 5.26
N GLU A 147 8.35 -3.72 4.82
CA GLU A 147 9.80 -3.77 4.59
C GLU A 147 10.22 -2.72 3.55
N GLU A 148 9.54 -2.70 2.40
CA GLU A 148 9.80 -1.76 1.31
C GLU A 148 9.51 -0.32 1.72
N GLY A 149 8.40 -0.07 2.41
CA GLY A 149 7.99 1.23 2.91
C GLY A 149 8.98 1.83 3.91
N LEU A 150 9.43 1.05 4.90
CA LEU A 150 10.43 1.50 5.87
C LEU A 150 11.76 1.88 5.17
N ALA A 151 12.16 1.08 4.17
CA ALA A 151 13.35 1.39 3.36
C ALA A 151 13.17 2.62 2.46
N LEU A 152 11.94 2.84 1.96
CA LEU A 152 11.60 3.95 1.09
C LEU A 152 11.69 5.28 1.84
N ILE A 153 11.07 5.36 3.02
CA ILE A 153 11.06 6.56 3.87
C ILE A 153 12.38 6.79 4.63
N GLY A 154 13.31 5.84 4.58
CA GLY A 154 14.61 5.94 5.23
C GLY A 154 14.61 5.65 6.74
N ALA A 155 13.63 4.89 7.23
CA ALA A 155 13.54 4.46 8.62
C ALA A 155 14.43 3.21 8.85
N GLU A 156 15.74 3.41 8.80
CA GLU A 156 16.73 2.32 8.80
C GLU A 156 16.71 1.50 10.09
N LYS A 157 16.51 2.13 11.26
CA LYS A 157 16.46 1.43 12.55
C LYS A 157 15.15 0.68 12.74
N HIS A 158 14.04 1.26 12.31
CA HIS A 158 12.76 0.54 12.29
C HIS A 158 12.80 -0.65 11.33
N LEU A 159 13.41 -0.50 10.15
CA LEU A 159 13.61 -1.60 9.20
C LEU A 159 14.48 -2.72 9.80
N GLU A 160 15.60 -2.37 10.41
CA GLU A 160 16.47 -3.34 11.08
C GLU A 160 15.72 -4.13 12.16
N LEU A 161 14.95 -3.42 12.99
CA LEU A 161 14.12 -4.03 14.03
C LEU A 161 13.04 -4.92 13.42
N PHE A 162 12.31 -4.46 12.40
CA PHE A 162 11.29 -5.24 11.71
C PHE A 162 11.85 -6.54 11.15
N LEU A 163 13.03 -6.50 10.51
CA LEU A 163 13.72 -7.67 9.99
C LEU A 163 14.18 -8.62 11.11
N GLU A 164 14.67 -8.11 12.24
CA GLU A 164 15.02 -8.89 13.43
C GLU A 164 13.79 -9.63 13.98
N GLN A 165 12.69 -8.91 14.20
CA GLN A 165 11.46 -9.49 14.75
C GLN A 165 10.79 -10.48 13.79
N SER A 166 10.80 -10.18 12.49
CA SER A 166 10.30 -11.09 11.45
C SER A 166 11.03 -12.43 11.44
N LYS A 167 12.33 -12.47 11.79
CA LYS A 167 13.07 -13.74 11.94
C LYS A 167 12.50 -14.57 13.09
N LYS A 168 12.08 -13.97 14.21
CA LYS A 168 11.48 -14.67 15.34
C LYS A 168 10.15 -15.35 14.95
N VAL A 169 9.34 -14.66 14.15
CA VAL A 169 8.09 -15.25 13.63
C VAL A 169 8.40 -16.43 12.70
N ARG A 170 9.35 -16.27 11.77
CA ARG A 170 9.74 -17.33 10.82
C ARG A 170 10.31 -18.59 11.47
N ILE A 171 11.00 -18.47 12.61
CA ILE A 171 11.52 -19.65 13.34
C ILE A 171 10.47 -20.24 14.31
N THR A 172 9.36 -19.54 14.56
CA THR A 172 8.25 -20.08 15.34
C THR A 172 7.58 -21.18 14.52
N SER A 173 7.40 -22.36 15.12
CA SER A 173 6.77 -23.49 14.44
C SER A 173 5.37 -23.10 13.92
N ASN A 174 5.04 -23.53 12.70
CA ASN A 174 3.73 -23.26 12.07
C ASN A 174 2.54 -23.58 12.99
N ILE A 175 2.60 -24.66 13.78
CA ILE A 175 1.53 -25.04 14.71
C ILE A 175 1.31 -23.96 15.81
N LYS A 176 2.41 -23.45 16.39
CA LYS A 176 2.33 -22.41 17.42
C LYS A 176 1.87 -21.09 16.84
N LEU A 177 2.38 -20.73 15.66
CA LEU A 177 1.99 -19.51 14.97
C LEU A 177 0.50 -19.54 14.57
N ASP A 178 0.02 -20.63 13.98
CA ASP A 178 -1.39 -20.79 13.60
C ASP A 178 -2.34 -20.69 14.82
N LYS A 179 -1.96 -21.33 15.93
CA LYS A 179 -2.71 -21.22 17.19
C LYS A 179 -2.71 -19.78 17.74
N PHE A 180 -1.60 -19.06 17.58
CA PHE A 180 -1.50 -17.67 17.99
C PHE A 180 -2.40 -16.77 17.14
N LEU A 181 -2.33 -16.88 15.81
CA LEU A 181 -3.10 -16.05 14.86
C LEU A 181 -4.63 -16.28 14.96
N LYS A 182 -5.07 -17.49 15.33
CA LYS A 182 -6.49 -17.82 15.53
C LYS A 182 -6.97 -17.61 16.97
N GLY A 183 -6.04 -17.29 17.87
CA GLY A 183 -6.29 -17.19 19.30
C GLY A 183 -6.79 -15.81 19.72
N LYS A 184 -6.88 -15.59 21.03
CA LYS A 184 -7.02 -14.25 21.60
C LYS A 184 -5.63 -13.75 22.00
N LEU A 185 -5.39 -12.46 21.83
CA LEU A 185 -4.16 -11.81 22.34
C LEU A 185 -4.14 -11.68 23.86
N GLU A 186 -5.32 -11.52 24.46
CA GLU A 186 -5.48 -11.36 25.90
C GLU A 186 -5.16 -12.61 26.71
N GLY A 187 -4.73 -12.39 27.96
CA GLY A 187 -4.39 -13.47 28.90
C GLY A 187 -2.98 -14.04 28.69
N ALA A 188 -2.78 -15.28 29.15
CA ALA A 188 -1.48 -15.94 29.06
C ALA A 188 -1.17 -16.34 27.61
N ASN A 189 -0.14 -15.73 27.01
CA ASN A 189 0.20 -15.95 25.60
C ASN A 189 1.73 -16.00 25.38
N PRO A 190 2.33 -17.20 25.44
CA PRO A 190 3.79 -17.35 25.32
C PRO A 190 4.37 -16.89 23.98
N VAL A 191 3.58 -16.88 22.90
CA VAL A 191 4.04 -16.40 21.59
C VAL A 191 4.08 -14.87 21.58
N ARG A 192 3.02 -14.21 22.08
CA ARG A 192 2.99 -12.75 22.28
C ARG A 192 4.19 -12.32 23.12
N ASP A 193 4.38 -12.95 24.27
CA ASP A 193 5.41 -12.57 25.24
C ASP A 193 6.83 -12.73 24.67
N ALA A 194 7.04 -13.70 23.78
CA ALA A 194 8.33 -13.91 23.10
C ALA A 194 8.59 -12.94 21.92
N LEU A 195 7.53 -12.43 21.29
CA LEU A 195 7.63 -11.47 20.19
C LEU A 195 7.79 -10.03 20.72
N ASN A 196 7.16 -9.70 21.84
CA ASN A 196 7.19 -8.36 22.40
C ASN A 196 8.56 -7.99 23.00
N ASN A 197 8.94 -6.74 22.81
CA ASN A 197 10.10 -6.10 23.44
C ASN A 197 9.99 -4.59 23.26
N ASP A 198 10.72 -3.83 24.07
CA ASP A 198 10.55 -2.38 24.12
C ASP A 198 11.45 -1.60 23.16
N LYS A 199 12.33 -2.28 22.39
CA LYS A 199 13.30 -1.63 21.48
C LYS A 199 12.65 -0.65 20.50
N PHE A 200 11.42 -0.91 20.07
CA PHE A 200 10.69 -0.03 19.14
C PHE A 200 10.52 1.38 19.73
N PHE A 201 10.18 1.47 21.02
CA PHE A 201 9.94 2.73 21.72
C PHE A 201 11.24 3.44 22.13
N GLU A 202 12.37 2.75 22.03
CA GLU A 202 13.70 3.29 22.29
C GLU A 202 14.35 3.91 21.03
N LEU A 203 13.74 3.72 19.84
CA LEU A 203 14.26 4.26 18.60
C LEU A 203 14.05 5.78 18.53
N GLU A 204 15.11 6.51 18.19
CA GLU A 204 15.05 7.97 17.97
C GLU A 204 14.37 8.35 16.65
N GLU A 205 14.25 7.40 15.71
CA GLU A 205 13.56 7.61 14.43
C GLU A 205 12.06 7.83 14.64
N ASN A 206 11.57 9.01 14.28
CA ASN A 206 10.16 9.35 14.31
C ASN A 206 9.46 8.89 13.03
N LEU A 207 8.78 7.73 13.06
CA LEU A 207 8.08 7.19 11.89
C LEU A 207 7.00 8.12 11.34
N ALA A 208 6.24 8.80 12.21
CA ALA A 208 5.21 9.73 11.77
C ALA A 208 5.80 10.88 10.95
N GLU A 209 6.92 11.42 11.41
CA GLU A 209 7.64 12.50 10.70
C GLU A 209 8.25 12.01 9.38
N LEU A 210 8.90 10.85 9.38
CA LEU A 210 9.47 10.25 8.16
C LEU A 210 8.38 9.96 7.11
N ASN A 211 7.24 9.41 7.55
CA ASN A 211 6.09 9.11 6.69
C ASN A 211 5.44 10.39 6.13
N ALA A 212 5.19 11.38 6.98
CA ALA A 212 4.66 12.68 6.54
C ALA A 212 5.59 13.38 5.54
N ASN A 213 6.90 13.35 5.78
CA ASN A 213 7.90 13.93 4.88
C ASN A 213 7.97 13.17 3.55
N PHE A 214 7.79 11.85 3.56
CA PHE A 214 7.70 11.05 2.35
C PHE A 214 6.53 11.51 1.47
N LEU A 215 5.33 11.66 2.05
CA LEU A 215 4.16 12.18 1.32
C LEU A 215 4.42 13.59 0.77
N LYS A 216 4.86 14.53 1.62
CA LYS A 216 5.05 15.94 1.26
C LYS A 216 6.06 16.17 0.12
N ASN A 217 7.03 15.27 -0.04
CA ASN A 217 8.06 15.37 -1.08
C ASN A 217 7.75 14.52 -2.32
N HIS A 218 6.59 13.86 -2.35
CA HIS A 218 6.18 13.05 -3.49
C HIS A 218 5.78 13.93 -4.68
N PRO A 219 6.15 13.59 -5.94
CA PRO A 219 5.80 14.39 -7.12
C PRO A 219 4.29 14.51 -7.35
N ASP A 220 3.53 13.49 -6.99
CA ASP A 220 2.07 13.44 -7.15
C ASP A 220 1.32 13.90 -5.88
N PHE A 221 2.02 14.61 -4.99
CA PHE A 221 1.44 15.18 -3.77
C PHE A 221 0.65 16.45 -4.06
N GLU A 222 -0.59 16.50 -3.58
CA GLU A 222 -1.48 17.63 -3.74
C GLU A 222 -2.11 18.05 -2.42
N VAL A 223 -2.20 19.36 -2.24
CA VAL A 223 -2.87 19.98 -1.09
C VAL A 223 -4.15 20.61 -1.57
N LEU A 224 -5.28 20.14 -1.04
CA LEU A 224 -6.61 20.60 -1.45
C LEU A 224 -7.43 21.08 -0.25
N SER A 225 -8.37 21.99 -0.49
CA SER A 225 -9.43 22.27 0.47
C SER A 225 -10.39 21.09 0.56
N VAL A 226 -11.18 20.99 1.64
CA VAL A 226 -12.12 19.86 1.82
C VAL A 226 -13.10 19.75 0.65
N ASP A 227 -13.62 20.87 0.16
CA ASP A 227 -14.55 20.87 -0.99
C ASP A 227 -13.88 20.38 -2.28
N GLU A 228 -12.62 20.75 -2.53
CA GLU A 228 -11.86 20.28 -3.69
C GLU A 228 -11.46 18.81 -3.58
N MET A 229 -11.21 18.30 -2.36
CA MET A 229 -10.98 16.88 -2.12
C MET A 229 -12.22 16.07 -2.51
N PHE A 230 -13.40 16.48 -2.06
CA PHE A 230 -14.65 15.82 -2.46
C PHE A 230 -14.86 15.91 -3.98
N ALA A 231 -14.69 17.08 -4.59
CA ALA A 231 -14.85 17.23 -6.02
C ALA A 231 -13.91 16.31 -6.83
N ALA A 232 -12.65 16.19 -6.41
CA ALA A 232 -11.67 15.30 -7.03
C ALA A 232 -12.05 13.82 -6.91
N LEU A 233 -12.54 13.41 -5.74
CA LEU A 233 -12.96 12.02 -5.52
C LEU A 233 -14.28 11.70 -6.24
N GLU A 234 -15.24 12.62 -6.23
CA GLU A 234 -16.52 12.50 -6.96
C GLU A 234 -16.31 12.40 -8.47
N GLU A 235 -15.38 13.19 -9.02
CA GLU A 235 -14.96 13.09 -10.42
C GLU A 235 -14.41 11.69 -10.72
N PHE A 236 -13.62 11.13 -9.81
CA PHE A 236 -13.01 9.82 -9.98
C PHE A 236 -14.02 8.67 -9.86
N VAL A 237 -14.89 8.69 -8.86
CA VAL A 237 -15.88 7.61 -8.62
C VAL A 237 -17.12 7.73 -9.52
N GLY A 238 -17.36 8.91 -10.11
CA GLY A 238 -18.45 9.14 -11.05
C GLY A 238 -19.81 9.44 -10.41
N HIS A 239 -19.85 9.74 -9.12
CA HIS A 239 -21.06 10.12 -8.39
C HIS A 239 -20.75 11.04 -7.19
N GLU A 240 -21.78 11.72 -6.69
CA GLU A 240 -21.68 12.59 -5.51
C GLU A 240 -21.50 11.75 -4.23
N ILE A 241 -20.50 12.12 -3.43
CA ILE A 241 -20.16 11.42 -2.19
C ILE A 241 -20.96 12.04 -1.06
N LYS A 242 -21.53 11.19 -0.19
CA LYS A 242 -22.29 11.67 0.96
C LYS A 242 -21.35 12.31 1.99
N ARG A 243 -21.54 13.60 2.20
CA ARG A 243 -20.87 14.35 3.27
C ARG A 243 -21.56 14.02 4.60
N ALA A 244 -20.86 13.35 5.50
CA ALA A 244 -21.34 13.02 6.85
C ALA A 244 -21.27 14.21 7.80
#